data_AF-A0A1B7THB8-F1
#
_entry.id   AF-A0A1B7THB8-F1
#
_cell.length_a   1.000
_cell.length_b   1.000
_cell.length_c   1.000
_cell.angle_alpha   90.00
_cell.angle_beta   90.00
_cell.angle_gamma   90.00
#
_symmetry.space_group_name_H-M   'P 1'
#
loop_
_entity.id
_entity.type
_entity.pdbx_description
1 polymer ?
#
loop_
_entity_poly.entity_id
_entity_poly.type
_entity_poly.pdbx_seq_one_letter_code
_entity_poly.pdbx_strand_id
1 'polypeptide(L)'
;MLSAKNPSPSFLRNGPIFPTDNQIQEKLAPIKTHLPKDASFIIESVPVYSPDEISSKLLKLMYKNFNEEIINGETYPQYEPYETIEEYKDYWFHSFTCILLKKDDPSTNIFEFIKKEDIENWEDYYLGSFYIKPNYAGRCSHICNAGFFIPPKYRGYKISYRLGQFYLKYAPKLGYSQSIYNLVFTPNIGSWKTWERLRFQRIGTIPKVAVLSKKQMAITSKDYKQYDYEYTDAYIYSKNLLNIEQDLFDDM
;
A
#
# COMPACT_ATOMS: atom_id res chain seq x y z
N MET A 1 4.14 -25.51 21.27
CA MET A 1 3.13 -25.68 20.20
C MET A 1 2.20 -24.47 20.19
N LEU A 2 2.60 -23.32 19.62
CA LEU A 2 1.95 -22.02 19.82
C LEU A 2 1.43 -21.36 18.52
N SER A 3 0.86 -22.11 17.58
CA SER A 3 0.14 -21.50 16.44
C SER A 3 -1.12 -22.24 15.99
N ALA A 4 -1.52 -23.28 16.72
CA ALA A 4 -2.72 -24.06 16.39
C ALA A 4 -3.99 -23.54 17.08
N LYS A 5 -3.90 -22.53 17.96
CA LYS A 5 -5.06 -22.05 18.74
C LYS A 5 -5.83 -20.90 18.09
N ASN A 6 -5.18 -20.06 17.26
CA ASN A 6 -5.82 -18.96 16.54
C ASN A 6 -5.42 -19.02 15.05
N PRO A 7 -6.15 -19.79 14.22
CA PRO A 7 -5.92 -19.76 12.77
C PRO A 7 -6.27 -18.36 12.23
N SER A 8 -5.60 -17.96 11.13
CA SER A 8 -6.01 -16.75 10.40
C SER A 8 -7.49 -16.87 9.98
N PRO A 9 -8.29 -15.81 10.15
CA PRO A 9 -9.72 -15.86 9.89
C PRO A 9 -10.00 -16.13 8.41
N SER A 10 -11.08 -16.85 8.10
CA SER A 10 -11.39 -17.33 6.75
C SER A 10 -11.57 -16.21 5.71
N PHE A 11 -11.95 -15.01 6.13
CA PHE A 11 -12.06 -13.84 5.26
C PHE A 11 -10.69 -13.23 4.89
N LEU A 12 -9.63 -13.46 5.68
CA LEU A 12 -8.28 -12.98 5.41
C LEU A 12 -7.53 -13.99 4.55
N ARG A 13 -7.56 -13.78 3.24
CA ARG A 13 -6.84 -14.63 2.28
C ARG A 13 -5.34 -14.40 2.40
N ASN A 14 -4.55 -15.47 2.27
CA ASN A 14 -3.09 -15.42 2.21
C ASN A 14 -2.43 -14.59 3.34
N GLY A 15 -3.01 -14.60 4.53
CA GLY A 15 -2.49 -13.92 5.72
C GLY A 15 -1.30 -14.65 6.37
N PRO A 16 -0.88 -14.23 7.56
CA PRO A 16 0.19 -14.91 8.29
C PRO A 16 -0.23 -16.34 8.68
N ILE A 17 0.68 -17.30 8.53
CA ILE A 17 0.49 -18.69 9.00
C ILE A 17 0.68 -18.76 10.52
N PHE A 18 1.51 -17.86 11.06
CA PHE A 18 1.81 -17.72 12.48
C PHE A 18 1.39 -16.32 12.95
N PRO A 19 0.08 -16.05 13.10
CA PRO A 19 -0.38 -14.75 13.56
C PRO A 19 0.02 -14.49 15.03
N THR A 20 0.11 -13.21 15.38
CA THR A 20 0.29 -12.77 16.76
C THR A 20 -1.03 -12.76 17.53
N ASP A 21 -0.95 -12.60 18.86
CA ASP A 21 -2.13 -12.48 19.72
C ASP A 21 -2.96 -11.20 19.45
N ASN A 22 -2.41 -10.23 18.71
CA ASN A 22 -3.14 -9.04 18.28
C ASN A 22 -4.10 -9.32 17.12
N GLN A 23 -4.04 -10.50 16.48
CA GLN A 23 -4.94 -10.83 15.38
C GLN A 23 -6.40 -10.90 15.87
N ILE A 24 -7.26 -10.09 15.25
CA ILE A 24 -8.70 -10.15 15.50
C ILE A 24 -9.37 -11.18 14.60
N GLN A 25 -10.49 -11.72 15.06
CA GLN A 25 -11.27 -12.74 14.34
C GLN A 25 -12.50 -12.16 13.61
N GLU A 26 -12.52 -10.84 13.42
CA GLU A 26 -13.57 -10.09 12.73
C GLU A 26 -12.99 -9.14 11.69
N LYS A 27 -13.82 -8.70 10.73
CA LYS A 27 -13.38 -7.73 9.72
C LYS A 27 -13.06 -6.39 10.37
N LEU A 28 -12.01 -5.74 9.91
CA LEU A 28 -11.60 -4.43 10.40
C LEU A 28 -12.69 -3.39 10.15
N ALA A 29 -12.98 -2.58 11.17
CA ALA A 29 -13.85 -1.44 11.04
C ALA A 29 -13.16 -0.31 10.25
N PRO A 30 -13.91 0.46 9.44
CA PRO A 30 -13.39 1.64 8.77
C PRO A 30 -13.06 2.73 9.81
N ILE A 31 -11.99 3.48 9.55
CA ILE A 31 -11.61 4.64 10.35
C ILE A 31 -11.95 5.91 9.58
N LYS A 32 -12.76 6.77 10.19
CA LYS A 32 -13.13 8.11 9.71
C LYS A 32 -12.23 9.16 10.37
N THR A 33 -11.72 10.10 9.58
CA THR A 33 -10.86 11.22 10.06
C THR A 33 -10.81 12.33 8.99
N HIS A 34 -9.89 13.28 9.13
CA HIS A 34 -9.61 14.37 8.20
C HIS A 34 -8.17 14.33 7.70
N LEU A 35 -7.86 15.02 6.60
CA LEU A 35 -6.47 15.20 6.18
C LEU A 35 -5.76 16.18 7.13
N PRO A 36 -4.46 15.99 7.43
CA PRO A 36 -3.73 16.84 8.38
C PRO A 36 -3.70 18.33 8.03
N LYS A 37 -3.89 18.67 6.74
CA LYS A 37 -3.85 20.04 6.22
C LYS A 37 -5.19 20.54 5.71
N ASP A 38 -6.21 19.70 5.72
CA ASP A 38 -7.51 20.01 5.15
C ASP A 38 -8.60 19.21 5.87
N ALA A 39 -9.31 19.92 6.75
CA ALA A 39 -10.44 19.37 7.50
C ALA A 39 -11.79 19.63 6.80
N SER A 40 -11.79 20.20 5.59
CA SER A 40 -13.03 20.58 4.89
C SER A 40 -13.87 19.37 4.46
N PHE A 41 -13.26 18.19 4.32
CA PHE A 41 -13.95 16.94 4.02
C PHE A 41 -13.50 15.80 4.93
N ILE A 42 -14.40 14.83 5.11
CA ILE A 42 -14.13 13.61 5.84
C ILE A 42 -13.51 12.59 4.88
N ILE A 43 -12.48 11.91 5.36
CA ILE A 43 -11.87 10.77 4.70
C ILE A 43 -12.16 9.51 5.51
N GLU A 44 -12.35 8.40 4.81
CA GLU A 44 -12.68 7.12 5.42
C GLU A 44 -11.86 6.01 4.78
N SER A 45 -11.12 5.29 5.61
CA SER A 45 -10.38 4.11 5.18
C SER A 45 -11.34 2.92 5.09
N VAL A 46 -11.27 2.16 4.00
CA VAL A 46 -12.11 1.01 3.72
C VAL A 46 -11.24 -0.25 3.71
N PRO A 47 -11.35 -1.12 4.73
CA PRO A 47 -10.73 -2.44 4.72
C PRO A 47 -11.40 -3.34 3.68
N VAL A 48 -10.62 -3.93 2.77
CA VAL A 48 -11.07 -4.75 1.64
C VAL A 48 -10.30 -6.07 1.62
N TYR A 49 -11.04 -7.18 1.54
CA TYR A 49 -10.52 -8.54 1.60
C TYR A 49 -10.65 -9.30 0.27
N SER A 50 -11.54 -8.84 -0.60
CA SER A 50 -11.72 -9.33 -1.98
C SER A 50 -11.97 -8.16 -2.93
N PRO A 51 -11.46 -8.20 -4.18
CA PRO A 51 -11.82 -7.21 -5.20
C PRO A 51 -13.33 -7.14 -5.49
N ASP A 52 -14.12 -8.16 -5.14
CA ASP A 52 -15.59 -8.15 -5.27
C ASP A 52 -16.29 -7.25 -4.23
N GLU A 53 -15.56 -6.71 -3.26
CA GLU A 53 -16.10 -5.81 -2.24
C GLU A 53 -16.13 -4.35 -2.70
N ILE A 54 -15.69 -4.04 -3.93
CA ILE A 54 -15.68 -2.69 -4.51
C ILE A 54 -16.35 -2.67 -5.88
N SER A 55 -16.72 -1.48 -6.35
CA SER A 55 -17.31 -1.32 -7.68
C SER A 55 -16.32 -1.64 -8.80
N SER A 56 -16.84 -2.16 -9.92
CA SER A 56 -16.08 -2.46 -11.12
C SER A 56 -15.40 -1.21 -11.71
N LYS A 57 -16.05 -0.05 -11.59
CA LYS A 57 -15.51 1.24 -12.04
C LYS A 57 -14.33 1.71 -11.18
N LEU A 58 -14.42 1.61 -9.85
CA LEU A 58 -13.30 1.95 -8.97
C LEU A 58 -12.11 1.02 -9.22
N LEU A 59 -12.37 -0.28 -9.35
CA LEU A 59 -11.31 -1.26 -9.63
C LEU A 59 -10.59 -0.95 -10.96
N LYS A 60 -11.32 -0.61 -12.03
CA LYS A 60 -10.75 -0.20 -13.31
C LYS A 60 -9.90 1.07 -13.18
N LEU A 61 -10.35 2.05 -12.39
CA LEU A 61 -9.57 3.25 -12.11
C LEU A 61 -8.26 2.90 -11.39
N MET A 62 -8.32 2.07 -10.34
CA MET A 62 -7.13 1.65 -9.60
C MET A 62 -6.14 0.90 -10.49
N TYR A 63 -6.63 -0.01 -11.33
CA TYR A 63 -5.83 -0.74 -12.33
C TYR A 63 -5.12 0.22 -13.30
N LYS A 64 -5.87 1.12 -13.93
CA LYS A 64 -5.34 2.14 -14.85
C LYS A 64 -4.26 2.99 -14.18
N ASN A 65 -4.57 3.53 -13.01
CA ASN A 65 -3.67 4.41 -12.27
C ASN A 65 -2.38 3.69 -11.84
N PHE A 66 -2.46 2.42 -11.44
CA PHE A 66 -1.27 1.66 -11.05
C PHE A 66 -0.39 1.34 -12.26
N ASN A 67 -0.99 0.98 -13.40
CA ASN A 67 -0.24 0.80 -14.64
C ASN A 67 0.44 2.11 -15.09
N GLU A 68 -0.20 3.27 -14.94
CA GLU A 68 0.43 4.57 -15.20
C GLU A 68 1.66 4.81 -14.28
N GLU A 69 1.59 4.39 -13.01
CA GLU A 69 2.71 4.49 -12.07
C GLU A 69 3.88 3.57 -12.46
N ILE A 70 3.59 2.33 -12.87
CA ILE A 70 4.60 1.38 -13.40
C ILE A 70 5.25 1.98 -14.64
N ILE A 71 4.43 2.45 -15.57
CA ILE A 71 4.87 3.09 -16.80
C ILE A 71 5.80 4.26 -16.47
N ASN A 72 5.48 5.12 -15.50
CA ASN A 72 6.38 6.21 -15.10
C ASN A 72 7.76 5.72 -14.65
N GLY A 73 7.84 4.56 -13.98
CA GLY A 73 9.09 3.85 -13.73
C GLY A 73 10.00 4.48 -12.66
N GLU A 74 9.41 5.19 -11.69
CA GLU A 74 10.16 5.95 -10.67
C GLU A 74 10.02 5.38 -9.25
N THR A 75 9.03 4.52 -8.99
CA THR A 75 8.60 4.19 -7.63
C THR A 75 8.43 2.70 -7.36
N TYR A 76 8.11 1.92 -8.40
CA TYR A 76 7.89 0.48 -8.33
C TYR A 76 8.90 -0.25 -9.23
N PRO A 77 9.34 -1.46 -8.86
CA PRO A 77 10.34 -2.21 -9.63
C PRO A 77 9.78 -2.90 -10.89
N GLN A 78 8.46 -2.97 -11.06
CA GLN A 78 7.83 -3.50 -12.25
C GLN A 78 8.29 -2.71 -13.48
N TYR A 79 8.64 -3.42 -14.54
CA TYR A 79 8.99 -2.82 -15.83
C TYR A 79 7.78 -2.74 -16.75
N GLU A 80 7.09 -3.87 -16.95
CA GLU A 80 5.88 -3.93 -17.77
C GLU A 80 4.63 -3.65 -16.93
N PRO A 81 3.66 -2.88 -17.46
CA PRO A 81 2.33 -2.77 -16.85
C PRO A 81 1.62 -4.13 -16.86
N TYR A 82 0.66 -4.32 -15.97
CA TYR A 82 -0.21 -5.50 -16.03
C TYR A 82 -1.03 -5.48 -17.31
N GLU A 83 -1.12 -6.62 -17.99
CA GLU A 83 -1.89 -6.75 -19.24
C GLU A 83 -3.38 -6.84 -18.96
N THR A 84 -3.74 -7.46 -17.83
CA THR A 84 -5.12 -7.71 -17.44
C THR A 84 -5.43 -7.20 -16.03
N ILE A 85 -6.71 -6.91 -15.81
CA ILE A 85 -7.22 -6.54 -14.49
C ILE A 85 -7.10 -7.68 -13.47
N GLU A 86 -7.08 -8.94 -13.93
CA GLU A 86 -6.94 -10.11 -13.06
C GLU A 86 -5.51 -10.21 -12.50
N GLU A 87 -4.48 -9.97 -13.31
CA GLU A 87 -3.09 -9.88 -12.81
C GLU A 87 -2.93 -8.79 -11.76
N TYR A 88 -3.57 -7.64 -11.98
CA TYR A 88 -3.58 -6.56 -11.01
C TYR A 88 -4.31 -6.95 -9.72
N LYS A 89 -5.45 -7.64 -9.81
CA LYS A 89 -6.17 -8.16 -8.63
C LYS A 89 -5.29 -9.13 -7.84
N ASP A 90 -4.63 -10.06 -8.52
CA ASP A 90 -3.75 -11.05 -7.89
C ASP A 90 -2.58 -10.40 -7.15
N TYR A 91 -2.10 -9.25 -7.63
CA TYR A 91 -1.05 -8.49 -6.97
C TYR A 91 -1.56 -7.60 -5.83
N TRP A 92 -2.51 -6.71 -6.11
CA TRP A 92 -2.93 -5.62 -5.21
C TRP A 92 -3.92 -6.09 -4.14
N PHE A 93 -4.71 -7.12 -4.45
CA PHE A 93 -5.71 -7.73 -3.55
C PHE A 93 -5.31 -9.16 -3.13
N HIS A 94 -4.02 -9.48 -3.23
CA HIS A 94 -3.46 -10.79 -2.87
C HIS A 94 -3.90 -11.29 -1.49
N SER A 95 -3.93 -10.38 -0.50
CA SER A 95 -4.28 -10.72 0.88
C SER A 95 -5.26 -9.70 1.47
N PHE A 96 -4.79 -8.49 1.74
CA PHE A 96 -5.61 -7.40 2.28
C PHE A 96 -5.29 -6.10 1.56
N THR A 97 -6.32 -5.27 1.35
CA THR A 97 -6.19 -3.93 0.79
C THR A 97 -6.94 -2.93 1.66
N CYS A 98 -6.40 -1.74 1.83
CA CYS A 98 -7.12 -0.61 2.37
C CYS A 98 -7.25 0.46 1.28
N ILE A 99 -8.46 0.93 1.05
CA ILE A 99 -8.76 2.02 0.10
C ILE A 99 -9.16 3.25 0.90
N LEU A 100 -8.60 4.41 0.59
CA LEU A 100 -8.97 5.66 1.23
C LEU A 100 -9.88 6.46 0.30
N LEU A 101 -11.08 6.77 0.78
CA LEU A 101 -12.06 7.55 0.05
C LEU A 101 -12.34 8.87 0.78
N LYS A 102 -12.61 9.94 0.04
CA LYS A 102 -13.33 11.10 0.56
C LYS A 102 -14.82 10.96 0.27
N LYS A 103 -15.66 11.53 1.13
CA LYS A 103 -17.12 11.52 0.97
C LYS A 103 -17.71 12.90 1.19
N ASP A 104 -18.70 13.24 0.38
CA ASP A 104 -19.48 14.47 0.52
C ASP A 104 -20.57 14.31 1.59
N ASP A 105 -21.17 13.12 1.70
CA ASP A 105 -22.13 12.76 2.74
C ASP A 105 -21.50 11.80 3.78
N PRO A 106 -21.25 12.28 5.01
CA PRO A 106 -20.72 11.48 6.12
C PRO A 106 -21.64 10.34 6.58
N SER A 107 -22.95 10.44 6.32
CA SER A 107 -23.97 9.52 6.84
C SER A 107 -24.09 8.23 6.03
N THR A 108 -23.81 8.27 4.72
CA THR A 108 -23.79 7.08 3.86
C THR A 108 -22.83 6.00 4.43
N ASN A 109 -23.24 4.73 4.42
CA ASN A 109 -22.35 3.63 4.81
C ASN A 109 -21.19 3.47 3.79
N ILE A 110 -19.95 3.42 4.25
CA ILE A 110 -18.77 3.36 3.36
C ILE A 110 -18.68 2.07 2.54
N PHE A 111 -19.11 0.94 3.10
CA PHE A 111 -19.09 -0.35 2.42
C PHE A 111 -20.18 -0.45 1.34
N GLU A 112 -21.27 0.31 1.48
CA GLU A 112 -22.26 0.49 0.43
C GLU A 112 -21.76 1.50 -0.62
N PHE A 113 -21.16 2.60 -0.17
CA PHE A 113 -20.63 3.64 -1.05
C PHE A 113 -19.57 3.11 -2.01
N ILE A 114 -18.59 2.34 -1.53
CA ILE A 114 -17.50 1.81 -2.36
C ILE A 114 -17.97 0.83 -3.45
N LYS A 115 -19.18 0.28 -3.30
CA LYS A 115 -19.81 -0.66 -4.26
C LYS A 115 -20.70 0.02 -5.30
N LYS A 116 -20.91 1.33 -5.21
CA LYS A 116 -21.76 2.09 -6.14
C LYS A 116 -21.21 2.05 -7.57
N GLU A 117 -22.02 1.54 -8.50
CA GLU A 117 -21.72 1.51 -9.94
C GLU A 117 -22.22 2.76 -10.68
N ASP A 118 -23.06 3.57 -10.05
CA ASP A 118 -23.57 4.85 -10.57
C ASP A 118 -22.58 6.01 -10.44
N ILE A 119 -21.48 5.83 -9.70
CA ILE A 119 -20.39 6.81 -9.62
C ILE A 119 -19.52 6.70 -10.88
N GLU A 120 -19.56 7.72 -11.73
CA GLU A 120 -18.73 7.80 -12.93
C GLU A 120 -17.32 8.34 -12.63
N ASN A 121 -17.20 9.40 -11.82
CA ASN A 121 -15.94 10.09 -11.57
C ASN A 121 -15.28 9.65 -10.24
N TRP A 122 -14.81 8.40 -10.19
CA TRP A 122 -14.14 7.87 -9.00
C TRP A 122 -12.85 8.64 -8.64
N GLU A 123 -12.25 9.36 -9.58
CA GLU A 123 -11.06 10.21 -9.40
C GLU A 123 -11.27 11.34 -8.38
N ASP A 124 -12.52 11.77 -8.20
CA ASP A 124 -12.85 12.74 -7.16
C ASP A 124 -12.87 12.09 -5.78
N TYR A 125 -13.33 10.84 -5.65
CA TYR A 125 -13.51 10.19 -4.36
C TYR A 125 -12.29 9.38 -3.91
N TYR A 126 -11.54 8.78 -4.84
CA TYR A 126 -10.40 7.92 -4.55
C TYR A 126 -9.14 8.71 -4.23
N LEU A 127 -8.69 8.65 -2.98
CA LEU A 127 -7.50 9.36 -2.50
C LEU A 127 -6.22 8.52 -2.55
N GLY A 128 -6.36 7.20 -2.58
CA GLY A 128 -5.23 6.27 -2.61
C GLY A 128 -5.55 4.95 -1.93
N SER A 129 -4.61 4.03 -1.95
CA SER A 129 -4.74 2.73 -1.31
C SER A 129 -3.41 2.15 -0.91
N PHE A 130 -3.44 1.09 -0.11
CA PHE A 130 -2.30 0.22 0.10
C PHE A 130 -2.75 -1.23 0.22
N TYR A 131 -1.85 -2.15 -0.09
CA TYR A 131 -2.02 -3.57 0.26
C TYR A 131 -1.23 -3.93 1.51
N ILE A 132 -1.61 -5.01 2.18
CA ILE A 132 -0.80 -5.71 3.19
C ILE A 132 -0.76 -7.19 2.82
N LYS A 133 0.43 -7.77 2.75
CA LYS A 133 0.63 -9.21 2.53
C LYS A 133 1.87 -9.71 3.27
N PRO A 134 2.01 -11.02 3.51
CA PRO A 134 3.26 -11.57 4.01
C PRO A 134 4.43 -11.18 3.11
N ASN A 135 5.53 -10.68 3.68
CA ASN A 135 6.73 -10.35 2.92
C ASN A 135 7.51 -11.59 2.52
N TYR A 136 7.41 -12.64 3.34
CA TYR A 136 8.17 -13.88 3.20
C TYR A 136 7.25 -15.08 3.37
N ALA A 137 7.69 -16.21 2.83
CA ALA A 137 6.97 -17.47 2.92
C ALA A 137 6.92 -18.03 4.36
N GLY A 138 5.88 -18.83 4.64
CA GLY A 138 5.90 -19.81 5.72
C GLY A 138 6.21 -19.25 7.09
N ARG A 139 7.37 -19.65 7.62
CA ARG A 139 7.85 -19.34 8.98
C ARG A 139 8.03 -17.83 9.22
N CYS A 140 8.27 -17.06 8.17
CA CYS A 140 8.48 -15.61 8.24
C CYS A 140 7.23 -14.80 7.86
N SER A 141 6.07 -15.45 7.70
CA SER A 141 4.83 -14.80 7.26
C SER A 141 4.24 -13.81 8.28
N HIS A 142 4.70 -13.84 9.53
CA HIS A 142 4.38 -12.85 10.57
C HIS A 142 5.00 -11.46 10.29
N ILE A 143 5.86 -11.35 9.26
CA ILE A 143 6.43 -10.11 8.75
C ILE A 143 5.67 -9.72 7.49
N CYS A 144 4.99 -8.58 7.49
CA CYS A 144 4.27 -8.07 6.32
C CYS A 144 5.12 -7.10 5.49
N ASN A 145 4.72 -6.99 4.23
CA ASN A 145 5.08 -5.90 3.32
C ASN A 145 3.81 -5.16 2.91
N ALA A 146 3.98 -3.90 2.50
CA ALA A 146 2.93 -3.07 1.95
C ALA A 146 3.46 -2.25 0.76
N GLY A 147 2.59 -2.02 -0.21
CA GLY A 147 2.80 -1.04 -1.27
C GLY A 147 1.68 -0.01 -1.22
N PHE A 148 2.02 1.25 -1.46
CA PHE A 148 1.12 2.39 -1.36
C PHE A 148 1.00 3.07 -2.71
N PHE A 149 -0.24 3.39 -3.12
CA PHE A 149 -0.50 4.18 -4.30
C PHE A 149 -1.34 5.41 -3.94
N ILE A 150 -0.96 6.56 -4.50
CA ILE A 150 -1.65 7.84 -4.34
C ILE A 150 -1.75 8.50 -5.71
N PRO A 151 -2.96 8.83 -6.20
CA PRO A 151 -3.12 9.52 -7.46
C PRO A 151 -2.32 10.84 -7.50
N PRO A 152 -1.68 11.19 -8.63
CA PRO A 152 -0.89 12.42 -8.76
C PRO A 152 -1.63 13.70 -8.34
N LYS A 153 -2.95 13.76 -8.61
CA LYS A 153 -3.86 14.86 -8.25
C LYS A 153 -3.78 15.27 -6.78
N TYR A 154 -3.48 14.33 -5.88
CA TYR A 154 -3.48 14.58 -4.44
C TYR A 154 -2.08 14.55 -3.79
N ARG A 155 -1.02 14.67 -4.59
CA ARG A 155 0.34 14.84 -4.06
C ARG A 155 0.43 16.14 -3.24
N GLY A 156 1.18 16.12 -2.13
CA GLY A 156 1.34 17.27 -1.24
C GLY A 156 0.29 17.39 -0.11
N TYR A 157 -0.85 16.68 -0.21
CA TYR A 157 -1.94 16.71 0.78
C TYR A 157 -1.72 15.79 2.00
N LYS A 158 -0.51 15.24 2.16
CA LYS A 158 -0.15 14.32 3.26
C LYS A 158 -0.99 13.04 3.35
N ILE A 159 -1.60 12.61 2.24
CA ILE A 159 -2.34 11.34 2.15
C ILE A 159 -1.45 10.14 2.51
N SER A 160 -0.19 10.11 2.04
CA SER A 160 0.74 9.02 2.37
C SER A 160 0.91 8.84 3.88
N TYR A 161 0.94 9.94 4.62
CA TYR A 161 1.05 9.90 6.08
C TYR A 161 -0.21 9.28 6.71
N ARG A 162 -1.42 9.69 6.27
CA ARG A 162 -2.69 9.10 6.72
C ARG A 162 -2.81 7.62 6.37
N LEU A 163 -2.47 7.24 5.13
CA LEU A 163 -2.42 5.84 4.71
C LEU A 163 -1.46 5.04 5.60
N GLY A 164 -0.29 5.59 5.93
CA GLY A 164 0.65 4.95 6.85
C GLY A 164 0.12 4.83 8.28
N GLN A 165 -0.65 5.78 8.79
CA GLN A 165 -1.31 5.66 10.10
C GLN A 165 -2.39 4.57 10.10
N PHE A 166 -3.22 4.49 9.05
CA PHE A 166 -4.19 3.40 8.90
C PHE A 166 -3.47 2.04 8.80
N TYR A 167 -2.38 1.97 8.04
CA TYR A 167 -1.53 0.78 7.96
C TYR A 167 -1.06 0.33 9.35
N LEU A 168 -0.54 1.26 10.17
CA LEU A 168 -0.10 0.98 11.53
C LEU A 168 -1.23 0.56 12.46
N LYS A 169 -2.47 1.02 12.26
CA LYS A 169 -3.64 0.55 13.02
C LYS A 169 -4.16 -0.82 12.54
N TYR A 170 -3.99 -1.18 11.27
CA TYR A 170 -4.54 -2.39 10.66
C TYR A 170 -3.59 -3.59 10.66
N ALA A 171 -2.31 -3.41 10.31
CA ALA A 171 -1.37 -4.52 10.19
C ALA A 171 -1.25 -5.39 11.46
N PRO A 172 -1.16 -4.83 12.69
CA PRO A 172 -1.13 -5.64 13.91
C PRO A 172 -2.39 -6.49 14.09
N LYS A 173 -3.56 -5.91 13.78
CA LYS A 173 -4.88 -6.56 13.90
C LYS A 173 -5.08 -7.68 12.87
N LEU A 174 -4.35 -7.66 11.76
CA LEU A 174 -4.29 -8.76 10.80
C LEU A 174 -3.35 -9.89 11.25
N GLY A 175 -2.65 -9.72 12.38
CA GLY A 175 -1.78 -10.73 12.98
C GLY A 175 -0.30 -10.56 12.65
N TYR A 176 0.11 -9.46 12.02
CA TYR A 176 1.52 -9.20 11.73
C TYR A 176 2.25 -8.59 12.94
N SER A 177 3.49 -9.00 13.16
CA SER A 177 4.35 -8.51 14.24
C SER A 177 5.36 -7.46 13.79
N GLN A 178 5.69 -7.45 12.50
CA GLN A 178 6.74 -6.64 11.92
C GLN A 178 6.34 -6.22 10.52
N SER A 179 6.67 -4.99 10.15
CA SER A 179 6.60 -4.49 8.78
C SER A 179 8.00 -4.40 8.19
N ILE A 180 8.18 -4.80 6.94
CA ILE A 180 9.37 -4.51 6.14
C ILE A 180 8.97 -3.95 4.78
N TYR A 181 9.61 -2.84 4.38
CA TYR A 181 9.58 -2.34 3.01
C TYR A 181 10.93 -2.60 2.36
N ASN A 182 10.94 -3.42 1.30
CA ASN A 182 12.17 -3.94 0.72
C ASN A 182 12.90 -2.92 -0.18
N LEU A 183 12.15 -2.12 -0.95
CA LEU A 183 12.68 -1.27 -2.00
C LEU A 183 12.06 0.13 -1.93
N VAL A 184 12.55 0.96 -1.01
CA VAL A 184 12.21 2.39 -1.01
C VAL A 184 13.32 3.16 -1.73
N PHE A 185 13.15 3.42 -3.03
CA PHE A 185 14.16 4.07 -3.85
C PHE A 185 14.55 5.46 -3.32
N THR A 186 15.85 5.76 -3.34
CA THR A 186 16.38 7.01 -2.78
C THR A 186 15.83 8.30 -3.42
N PRO A 187 15.49 8.37 -4.73
CA PRO A 187 14.87 9.55 -5.32
C PRO A 187 13.40 9.73 -4.91
N ASN A 188 12.74 8.72 -4.35
CA ASN A 188 11.37 8.83 -3.86
C ASN A 188 11.31 9.49 -2.47
N ILE A 189 11.61 10.79 -2.46
CA ILE A 189 11.67 11.63 -1.26
C ILE A 189 10.36 11.63 -0.47
N GLY A 190 9.23 11.60 -1.16
CA GLY A 190 7.91 11.56 -0.52
C GLY A 190 7.70 10.30 0.31
N SER A 191 8.15 9.15 -0.20
CA SER A 191 8.03 7.84 0.46
C SER A 191 8.89 7.78 1.73
N TRP A 192 10.22 7.93 1.60
CA TRP A 192 11.09 7.74 2.76
C TRP A 192 10.90 8.80 3.86
N LYS A 193 10.58 10.06 3.53
CA LYS A 193 10.24 11.07 4.56
C LYS A 193 8.97 10.71 5.32
N THR A 194 8.02 10.04 4.68
CA THR A 194 6.79 9.59 5.34
C THR A 194 7.11 8.47 6.33
N TRP A 195 7.92 7.48 5.92
CA TRP A 195 8.31 6.37 6.79
C TRP A 195 9.13 6.82 8.00
N GLU A 196 10.07 7.74 7.82
CA GLU A 196 10.82 8.31 8.94
C GLU A 196 9.92 9.07 9.91
N ARG A 197 8.94 9.84 9.40
CA ARG A 197 7.95 10.53 10.25
C ARG A 197 7.06 9.56 11.02
N LEU A 198 6.75 8.40 10.44
CA LEU A 198 6.04 7.29 11.09
C LEU A 198 6.96 6.37 11.91
N ARG A 199 8.18 6.83 12.18
CA ARG A 199 9.18 6.14 13.01
C ARG A 199 9.51 4.73 12.52
N PHE A 200 9.49 4.51 11.21
CA PHE A 200 10.12 3.32 10.63
C PHE A 200 11.64 3.49 10.70
N GLN A 201 12.32 2.41 11.06
CA GLN A 201 13.76 2.37 11.10
C GLN A 201 14.32 2.02 9.72
N ARG A 202 15.27 2.80 9.22
CA ARG A 202 16.08 2.40 8.07
C ARG A 202 17.08 1.33 8.53
N ILE A 203 16.83 0.08 8.16
CA ILE A 203 17.65 -1.07 8.59
C ILE A 203 18.72 -1.46 7.57
N GLY A 204 18.67 -0.90 6.37
CA GLY A 204 19.65 -1.18 5.32
C GLY A 204 19.53 -0.25 4.13
N THR A 205 20.57 -0.27 3.28
CA THR A 205 20.59 0.36 1.96
C THR A 205 21.15 -0.65 0.97
N ILE A 206 20.46 -0.85 -0.14
CA ILE A 206 20.90 -1.71 -1.25
C ILE A 206 21.45 -0.78 -2.34
N PRO A 207 22.77 -0.77 -2.59
CA PRO A 207 23.35 0.08 -3.60
C PRO A 207 23.03 -0.43 -5.00
N LYS A 208 22.82 0.49 -5.96
CA LYS A 208 22.67 0.23 -7.40
C LYS A 208 21.64 -0.85 -7.74
N VAL A 209 20.54 -0.91 -6.99
CA VAL A 209 19.54 -1.99 -7.08
C VAL A 209 18.54 -1.80 -8.22
N ALA A 210 18.36 -0.57 -8.71
CA ALA A 210 17.36 -0.27 -9.73
C ALA A 210 17.91 0.57 -10.88
N VAL A 211 17.31 0.38 -12.05
CA VAL A 211 17.39 1.30 -13.19
C VAL A 211 16.01 1.95 -13.27
N LEU A 212 15.94 3.24 -12.94
CA LEU A 212 14.69 4.00 -12.93
C LEU A 212 14.59 4.88 -14.18
N SER A 213 13.37 5.35 -14.48
CA SER A 213 13.01 6.18 -15.63
C SER A 213 12.98 5.47 -16.98
N LYS A 214 11.94 5.77 -17.77
CA LYS A 214 11.83 5.38 -19.19
C LYS A 214 12.96 5.90 -20.08
N LYS A 215 13.71 6.91 -19.63
CA LYS A 215 14.70 7.62 -20.46
C LYS A 215 16.05 6.91 -20.53
N GLN A 216 16.31 5.91 -19.69
CA GLN A 216 17.55 5.15 -19.74
C GLN A 216 17.45 4.07 -20.83
N MET A 217 17.62 4.48 -22.08
CA MET A 217 17.64 3.55 -23.22
C MET A 217 19.01 2.88 -23.34
N ALA A 218 19.03 1.59 -23.69
CA ALA A 218 20.26 0.92 -24.08
C ALA A 218 20.90 1.63 -25.28
N ILE A 219 22.20 1.92 -25.23
CA ILE A 219 22.94 2.48 -26.37
C ILE A 219 23.29 1.32 -27.30
N THR A 220 22.61 1.23 -28.45
CA THR A 220 22.89 0.17 -29.44
C THR A 220 24.03 0.62 -30.37
N SER A 221 25.21 0.00 -30.26
CA SER A 221 26.31 0.10 -31.23
C SER A 221 26.31 -1.13 -32.15
N LYS A 222 26.81 -0.98 -33.38
CA LYS A 222 26.86 -2.07 -34.40
C LYS A 222 27.74 -3.26 -33.98
N ASP A 223 28.71 -3.04 -33.10
CA ASP A 223 29.78 -4.02 -32.80
C ASP A 223 29.78 -4.53 -31.35
N TYR A 224 29.03 -3.89 -30.44
CA TYR A 224 28.83 -4.33 -29.06
C TYR A 224 27.62 -3.61 -28.42
N LYS A 225 26.92 -4.28 -27.50
CA LYS A 225 25.90 -3.62 -26.67
C LYS A 225 26.59 -2.99 -25.46
N GLN A 226 26.78 -1.67 -25.49
CA GLN A 226 27.22 -0.92 -24.31
C GLN A 226 26.00 -0.34 -23.63
N TYR A 227 25.87 -0.60 -22.34
CA TYR A 227 24.76 -0.11 -21.53
C TYR A 227 25.30 0.97 -20.61
N ASP A 228 24.83 2.21 -20.78
CA ASP A 228 25.09 3.30 -19.84
C ASP A 228 23.82 3.54 -19.03
N TYR A 229 23.75 2.89 -17.86
CA TYR A 229 22.64 3.00 -16.94
C TYR A 229 23.06 3.82 -15.71
N GLU A 230 22.21 4.75 -15.31
CA GLU A 230 22.30 5.39 -14.00
C GLU A 230 21.54 4.52 -12.99
N TYR A 231 22.32 3.78 -12.19
CA TYR A 231 21.79 2.92 -11.15
C TYR A 231 21.37 3.71 -9.91
N THR A 232 20.25 3.30 -9.32
CA THR A 232 19.64 3.91 -8.14
C THR A 232 19.69 2.99 -6.94
N ASP A 233 20.02 3.56 -5.78
CA ASP A 233 19.99 2.88 -4.48
C ASP A 233 18.56 2.79 -3.92
N ALA A 234 18.31 1.83 -3.03
CA ALA A 234 17.08 1.75 -2.25
C ALA A 234 17.35 1.55 -0.75
N TYR A 235 16.47 2.12 0.07
CA TYR A 235 16.44 1.85 1.51
C TYR A 235 15.54 0.66 1.84
N ILE A 236 15.92 -0.06 2.89
CA ILE A 236 15.08 -1.07 3.54
C ILE A 236 14.57 -0.46 4.85
N TYR A 237 13.24 -0.42 5.01
CA TYR A 237 12.60 0.07 6.23
C TYR A 237 11.98 -1.06 7.03
N SER A 238 11.97 -0.91 8.35
CA SER A 238 11.42 -1.87 9.29
C SER A 238 10.64 -1.18 10.41
N LYS A 239 9.55 -1.78 10.87
CA LYS A 239 8.77 -1.30 12.02
C LYS A 239 8.23 -2.45 12.85
N ASN A 240 8.47 -2.41 14.16
CA ASN A 240 7.83 -3.31 15.12
C ASN A 240 6.36 -2.93 15.26
N LEU A 241 5.47 -3.85 14.90
CA LEU A 241 4.01 -3.65 14.93
C LEU A 241 3.38 -4.04 16.27
N LEU A 242 4.15 -4.66 17.18
CA LEU A 242 3.70 -4.99 18.54
C LEU A 242 3.87 -3.81 19.52
N ASN A 243 4.68 -2.82 19.17
CA ASN A 243 4.91 -1.63 19.98
C ASN A 243 4.99 -0.39 19.09
N ILE A 244 3.82 0.16 18.77
CA ILE A 244 3.68 1.37 17.96
C ILE A 244 3.44 2.56 18.90
N GLU A 245 4.15 3.64 18.65
CA GLU A 245 4.08 4.85 19.44
C GLU A 245 2.72 5.53 19.27
N GLN A 246 2.00 5.73 20.38
CA GLN A 246 0.60 6.15 20.34
C GLN A 246 0.41 7.59 19.87
N ASP A 247 1.40 8.45 20.11
CA ASP A 247 1.39 9.86 19.68
C ASP A 247 1.40 10.02 18.15
N LEU A 248 1.75 8.96 17.41
CA LEU A 248 1.59 8.93 15.96
C LEU A 248 0.11 9.02 15.53
N PHE A 249 -0.85 8.90 16.44
CA PHE A 249 -2.28 8.91 16.14
C PHE A 249 -3.06 10.08 16.77
N ASP A 250 -2.39 10.99 17.48
CA ASP A 250 -3.04 12.10 18.20
C ASP A 250 -3.79 13.07 17.27
N ASP A 251 -3.38 13.12 16.01
CA ASP A 251 -3.98 13.99 14.99
C ASP A 251 -5.05 13.28 14.14
N MET A 252 -5.47 12.06 14.50
CA MET A 252 -6.50 11.28 13.80
C MET A 252 -7.90 11.51 14.36
#